data_AF-A0A957IAP9-F1
#
_entry.id   AF-A0A957IAP9-F1
#
_cell.length_a   1.000
_cell.length_b   1.000
_cell.length_c   1.000
_cell.angle_alpha   90.00
_cell.angle_beta   90.00
_cell.angle_gamma   90.00
#
_symmetry.space_group_name_H-M   'P 1'
#
loop_
_entity.id
_entity.type
_entity.pdbx_description
1 polymer ?
#
loop_
_entity_poly.entity_id
_entity_poly.type
_entity_poly.pdbx_seq_one_letter_code
_entity_poly.pdbx_strand_id
1 'polypeptide(L)' 'MESSSTFYQWLKTQIERNDVVGDFAHTMSQFEEPKATRKKANGHMIWATWLVDKNASPAVIEAFNLAWNEYQRKAKPA' A
#
# COMPACT_ATOMS: atom_id res chain seq x y z
N MET A 1 13.09 9.80 17.53
CA MET A 1 13.01 8.44 16.96
C MET A 1 12.13 8.54 15.73
N GLU A 2 12.72 8.64 14.53
CA GLU A 2 11.94 8.63 13.29
C GLU A 2 11.49 7.19 13.04
N SER A 3 10.28 6.86 13.49
CA SER A 3 9.63 5.60 13.13
C SER A 3 9.31 5.67 11.65
N SER A 4 10.12 5.02 10.80
CA SER A 4 9.77 4.77 9.41
C SER A 4 8.45 3.99 9.38
N SER A 5 7.34 4.70 9.14
CA SER A 5 6.01 4.10 9.12
C SER A 5 5.95 3.08 8.00
N THR A 6 5.37 1.89 8.23
CA THR A 6 5.19 0.91 7.15
C THR A 6 4.24 1.48 6.09
N PHE A 7 4.26 0.92 4.87
CA PHE A 7 3.32 1.33 3.82
C PHE A 7 1.87 1.25 4.31
N TYR A 8 1.51 0.20 5.06
CA TYR A 8 0.15 0.04 5.59
C TYR A 8 -0.21 1.09 6.64
N GLN A 9 0.71 1.41 7.55
CA GLN A 9 0.51 2.47 8.54
C GLN A 9 0.36 3.83 7.86
N TRP A 10 1.18 4.11 6.85
CA TRP A 10 1.03 5.32 6.03
C TRP A 10 -0.32 5.33 5.32
N LEU A 11 -0.74 4.22 4.71
CA LEU A 11 -2.00 4.13 3.98
C LEU A 11 -3.22 4.43 4.87
N LYS A 12 -3.20 4.00 6.14
CA LYS A 12 -4.27 4.32 7.10
C LYS A 12 -4.47 5.82 7.33
N THR A 13 -3.44 6.64 7.14
CA THR A 13 -3.56 8.10 7.28
C THR A 13 -4.09 8.77 6.02
N GLN A 14 -4.29 8.02 4.94
CA GLN A 14 -4.75 8.52 3.64
C GLN A 14 -6.25 8.33 3.40
N ILE A 15 -6.99 7.70 4.34
CA ILE A 15 -8.40 7.29 4.15
C ILE A 15 -9.35 8.45 3.86
N GLU A 16 -9.06 9.66 4.36
CA GLU A 16 -9.91 10.84 4.15
C GLU A 16 -9.61 11.59 2.84
N ARG A 17 -8.65 11.12 2.03
CA ARG A 17 -8.39 11.73 0.71
C ARG A 17 -9.54 11.47 -0.24
N ASN A 18 -9.87 12.47 -1.04
CA ASN A 18 -10.87 12.36 -2.11
C ASN A 18 -10.19 12.18 -3.47
N ASP A 19 -9.32 11.17 -3.56
CA ASP A 19 -8.61 10.78 -4.78
C ASP A 19 -8.43 9.26 -4.83
N VAL A 20 -7.86 8.74 -5.91
CA VAL A 20 -7.69 7.29 -6.12
C VAL A 20 -6.82 6.62 -5.03
N VAL A 21 -5.93 7.36 -4.36
CA VAL A 21 -5.13 6.84 -3.24
C VAL A 21 -5.98 6.77 -1.98
N GLY A 22 -6.85 7.75 -1.74
CA GLY A 22 -7.86 7.72 -0.69
C GLY A 22 -8.87 6.58 -0.86
N ASP A 23 -9.39 6.39 -2.07
CA ASP A 23 -10.30 5.28 -2.38
C ASP A 23 -9.61 3.92 -2.15
N PHE A 24 -8.35 3.80 -2.55
CA PHE A 24 -7.54 2.62 -2.29
C PHE A 24 -7.29 2.42 -0.79
N ALA A 25 -6.95 3.47 -0.04
CA ALA A 25 -6.75 3.42 1.40
C ALA A 25 -8.02 2.99 2.15
N HIS A 26 -9.16 3.56 1.77
CA HIS A 26 -10.46 3.20 2.32
C HIS A 26 -10.78 1.72 2.04
N THR A 27 -10.56 1.25 0.81
CA THR A 27 -10.77 -0.15 0.44
C THR A 27 -9.85 -1.07 1.26
N MET A 28 -8.56 -0.74 1.38
CA MET A 28 -7.59 -1.54 2.12
C MET A 28 -7.81 -1.52 3.64
N SER A 29 -8.51 -0.51 4.18
CA SER A 29 -8.85 -0.46 5.61
C SER A 29 -9.73 -1.63 6.07
N GLN A 30 -10.45 -2.26 5.13
CA GLN A 30 -11.30 -3.42 5.38
C GLN A 30 -10.53 -4.74 5.48
N PHE A 31 -9.22 -4.72 5.21
CA PHE A 31 -8.35 -5.89 5.20
C PHE A 31 -7.21 -5.75 6.21
N GLU A 32 -6.71 -6.88 6.69
CA GLU A 32 -5.45 -6.93 7.45
C GLU A 32 -4.25 -6.63 6.54
N GLU A 33 -3.15 -6.16 7.14
CA GLU A 33 -1.89 -5.95 6.41
C GLU A 33 -1.43 -7.26 5.75
N PRO A 34 -1.17 -7.25 4.43
CA PRO A 34 -0.60 -8.38 3.73
C PRO A 34 0.73 -8.81 4.35
N LYS A 35 0.84 -10.10 4.69
CA LYS A 35 2.06 -10.69 5.26
C LYS A 35 2.84 -11.45 4.19
N ALA A 36 4.17 -11.44 4.33
CA ALA A 36 5.03 -12.20 3.43
C ALA A 36 4.73 -13.70 3.50
N THR A 37 4.40 -14.31 2.38
CA THR A 37 4.32 -15.77 2.24
C THR A 37 5.66 -16.40 1.88
N ARG A 38 6.67 -15.58 1.50
CA ARG A 38 8.02 -16.02 1.09
C ARG A 38 9.11 -15.28 1.88
N LYS A 39 10.16 -16.03 2.27
CA LYS A 39 11.29 -15.58 3.11
C LYS A 39 12.12 -14.37 2.60
N LYS A 40 11.94 -13.93 1.34
CA LYS A 40 12.74 -12.84 0.73
C LYS A 40 11.89 -11.79 -0.02
N ALA A 41 10.58 -11.74 0.22
CA ALA A 41 9.73 -10.75 -0.44
C ALA A 41 9.91 -9.36 0.20
N ASN A 42 10.13 -8.32 -0.60
CA ASN A 42 10.08 -6.93 -0.14
C ASN A 42 8.62 -6.47 -0.05
N GLY A 43 8.37 -5.35 0.65
CA GLY A 43 7.02 -4.84 0.90
C GLY A 43 6.17 -4.70 -0.37
N HIS A 44 6.74 -4.17 -1.45
CA HIS A 44 6.04 -4.00 -2.72
C HIS A 44 5.58 -5.35 -3.30
N MET A 45 6.47 -6.34 -3.33
CA MET A 45 6.14 -7.68 -3.83
C MET A 45 5.08 -8.38 -2.99
N ILE A 46 5.10 -8.19 -1.66
CA ILE A 46 4.08 -8.76 -0.75
C ILE A 46 2.71 -8.20 -1.12
N TRP A 47 2.59 -6.89 -1.25
CA TRP A 47 1.33 -6.23 -1.62
C TRP A 47 0.87 -6.59 -3.03
N ALA A 48 1.77 -6.55 -4.02
CA ALA A 48 1.45 -6.90 -5.40
C ALA A 48 0.95 -8.35 -5.53
N THR A 49 1.62 -9.29 -4.86
CA THR A 49 1.19 -10.71 -4.87
C THR A 49 -0.18 -10.86 -4.22
N TRP A 50 -0.40 -10.22 -3.08
CA TRP A 50 -1.67 -10.29 -2.37
C TRP A 50 -2.83 -9.71 -3.20
N LEU A 51 -2.63 -8.60 -3.91
CA LEU A 51 -3.63 -8.02 -4.80
C LEU A 51 -3.98 -8.98 -5.95
N VAL A 52 -2.98 -9.63 -6.54
CA VAL A 52 -3.21 -10.66 -7.57
C VAL A 52 -3.97 -11.85 -7.02
N ASP A 53 -3.61 -12.36 -5.83
CA ASP A 53 -4.29 -13.47 -5.16
C ASP A 53 -5.76 -13.14 -4.83
N LYS A 54 -6.07 -11.85 -4.61
CA LYS A 54 -7.44 -11.35 -4.41
C LYS A 54 -8.19 -11.08 -5.71
N ASN A 55 -7.59 -11.36 -6.86
CA ASN A 55 -8.14 -11.04 -8.18
C ASN A 55 -8.51 -9.56 -8.29
N ALA A 56 -7.65 -8.67 -7.75
CA ALA A 56 -7.86 -7.23 -7.78
C ALA A 56 -8.01 -6.73 -9.22
N SER A 57 -8.92 -5.78 -9.42
CA SER A 57 -9.12 -5.18 -10.74
C SER A 57 -7.88 -4.37 -11.17
N PRO A 58 -7.67 -4.15 -12.48
CA PRO A 58 -6.57 -3.30 -12.97
C PRO A 58 -6.55 -1.91 -12.32
N ALA A 59 -7.71 -1.32 -12.07
CA ALA A 59 -7.82 -0.02 -11.40
C ALA A 59 -7.28 -0.03 -9.96
N VAL A 60 -7.50 -1.11 -9.20
CA VAL A 60 -6.94 -1.26 -7.84
C VAL A 60 -5.42 -1.43 -7.89
N ILE A 61 -4.90 -2.13 -8.89
CA ILE A 61 -3.45 -2.30 -9.10
C ILE A 61 -2.79 -0.96 -9.45
N GLU A 62 -3.43 -0.16 -10.31
CA GLU A 62 -2.96 1.19 -10.64
C GLU A 62 -2.94 2.11 -9.42
N ALA A 63 -4.01 2.11 -8.62
CA ALA A 63 -4.09 2.89 -7.39
C ALA A 63 -3.02 2.47 -6.37
N PHE A 64 -2.76 1.15 -6.25
CA PHE A 64 -1.66 0.62 -5.45
C PHE A 64 -0.29 1.16 -5.91
N ASN A 65 0.02 1.09 -7.20
CA ASN A 65 1.30 1.55 -7.74
C ASN A 65 1.50 3.06 -7.50
N LEU A 66 0.43 3.85 -7.64
CA LEU A 66 0.46 5.28 -7.35
C LEU A 66 0.72 5.55 -5.86
N ALA A 67 -0.04 4.90 -4.98
CA ALA A 67 0.10 5.01 -3.54
C ALA A 67 1.52 4.62 -3.07
N TRP A 68 2.07 3.54 -3.63
CA TRP A 68 3.41 3.07 -3.31
C TRP A 68 4.49 4.08 -3.71
N ASN A 69 4.37 4.67 -4.91
CA ASN A 69 5.28 5.70 -5.39
C ASN A 69 5.22 6.98 -4.54
N GLU A 70 4.05 7.36 -4.02
CA GLU A 70 3.92 8.47 -3.07
C GLU A 70 4.58 8.17 -1.72
N TYR A 71 4.33 6.98 -1.18
CA TYR A 71 4.96 6.52 0.07
C TYR A 71 6.48 6.53 -0.03
N GLN A 72 7.05 6.01 -1.12
CA GLN A 72 8.51 6.01 -1.33
C GLN A 72 9.11 7.42 -1.43
N ARG A 73 8.36 8.38 -2.00
CA ARG A 73 8.78 9.78 -2.05
C ARG A 73 8.78 10.45 -0.68
N LYS A 74 7.86 10.07 0.21
CA LYS A 74 7.82 10.55 1.61
C LYS A 74 8.88 9.88 2.49
N ALA A 75 9.23 8.63 2.20
CA ALA A 75 10.19 7.85 3.00
C ALA A 75 11.66 8.10 2.64
N LYS A 76 11.96 8.83 1.56
CA LYS A 76 13.33 9.28 1.25
C LYS A 76 13.57 10.63 1.92
N PRO A 77 14.53 10.74 2.87
CA PRO A 77 15.02 12.06 3.27
C PRO A 77 15.65 12.74 2.04
N ALA A 78 15.43 14.05 1.94
CA ALA A 78 16.00 14.89 0.88
C ALA A 78 17.53 14.84 0.84
#